data_AF-A0A6L9IPL5-F1
#
_entry.id   AF-A0A6L9IPL5-F1
#
_cell.length_a   1.000
_cell.length_b   1.000
_cell.length_c   1.000
_cell.angle_alpha   90.00
_cell.angle_beta   90.00
_cell.angle_gamma   90.00
#
_symmetry.space_group_name_H-M   'P 1'
#
loop_
_entity.id
_entity.type
_entity.pdbx_description
1 polymer ?
#
loop_
_entity_poly.entity_id
_entity_poly.type
_entity_poly.pdbx_seq_one_letter_code
_entity_poly.pdbx_strand_id
1 'polypeptide(L)'
;MMGADWIAYQASEMKWQPPPEPWTNHDFLPIATMYAVGYVPDSDYLLVLSETGRGVFDCRTGERVGRDRNPNEHEWWDTKCLIAQGIPPVANQSIRTVGHYGGGLKKFAADLWHLERIAPYWPLESIVLSQSSRGRWSAEWFDESYKIFPNGDGDSILAYGFSDTDKSFVIACSSGILLYSRL
;
A
#
# COMPACT_ATOMS: atom_id res chain seq x y z
N MET A 1 -9.75 -17.50 25.67
CA MET A 1 -9.47 -17.57 24.23
C MET A 1 -10.68 -16.98 23.54
N MET A 2 -10.54 -15.82 22.90
CA MET A 2 -11.63 -15.22 22.11
C MET A 2 -11.85 -16.07 20.86
N GLY A 3 -13.10 -16.36 20.50
CA GLY A 3 -13.44 -17.17 19.33
C GLY A 3 -13.28 -16.40 18.02
N ALA A 4 -13.16 -17.12 16.89
CA ALA A 4 -13.06 -16.53 15.56
C ALA A 4 -14.25 -15.59 15.23
N ASP A 5 -15.45 -15.93 15.71
CA ASP A 5 -16.66 -15.12 15.52
C ASP A 5 -16.54 -13.73 16.16
N TRP A 6 -15.87 -13.63 17.32
CA TRP A 6 -15.65 -12.34 17.98
C TRP A 6 -14.66 -11.47 17.20
N ILE A 7 -13.59 -12.04 16.65
CA ILE A 7 -12.62 -11.30 15.82
C ILE A 7 -13.30 -10.76 14.56
N ALA A 8 -14.08 -11.60 13.89
CA ALA A 8 -14.83 -11.21 12.70
C ALA A 8 -15.83 -10.08 13.01
N TYR A 9 -16.54 -10.18 14.13
CA TYR A 9 -17.45 -9.13 14.59
C TYR A 9 -16.72 -7.81 14.91
N GLN A 10 -15.62 -7.85 15.65
CA GLN A 10 -14.85 -6.63 15.94
C GLN A 10 -14.35 -5.97 14.64
N ALA A 11 -13.80 -6.77 13.72
CA ALA A 11 -13.35 -6.30 12.42
C ALA A 11 -14.48 -5.71 11.56
N SER A 12 -15.70 -6.26 11.63
CA SER A 12 -16.86 -5.71 10.91
C SER A 12 -17.35 -4.39 11.48
N GLU A 13 -17.25 -4.20 12.80
CA GLU A 13 -17.69 -2.98 13.48
C GLU A 13 -16.69 -1.81 13.33
N MET A 14 -15.45 -2.08 12.88
CA MET A 14 -14.48 -1.02 12.61
C MET A 14 -15.02 -0.05 11.55
N LYS A 15 -15.19 1.20 11.95
CA LYS A 15 -15.55 2.30 11.05
C LYS A 15 -14.30 2.88 10.42
N TRP A 16 -14.45 3.38 9.20
CA TRP A 16 -13.39 4.16 8.59
C TRP A 16 -13.13 5.42 9.40
N GLN A 17 -11.85 5.78 9.51
CA GLN A 17 -11.39 7.03 10.10
C GLN A 17 -10.11 7.51 9.41
N PRO A 18 -9.80 8.81 9.48
CA PRO A 18 -8.52 9.32 8.99
C PRO A 18 -7.35 8.64 9.71
N PRO A 19 -6.15 8.61 9.10
CA PRO A 19 -4.97 8.08 9.77
C PRO A 19 -4.68 8.89 11.05
N PRO A 20 -4.23 8.23 12.13
CA PRO A 20 -3.78 8.91 13.34
C PRO A 20 -2.42 9.59 13.11
N GLU A 21 -2.10 10.58 13.93
CA GLU A 21 -0.73 11.11 14.06
C GLU A 21 0.27 9.96 14.28
N PRO A 22 1.48 10.01 13.69
CA PRO A 22 2.04 11.09 12.89
C PRO A 22 1.69 11.01 11.38
N TRP A 23 0.76 10.13 11.01
CA TRP A 23 0.46 9.84 9.61
C TRP A 23 -0.59 10.78 9.04
N THR A 24 -0.30 11.24 7.83
CA THR A 24 -1.22 12.02 7.00
C THR A 24 -1.40 11.30 5.67
N ASN A 25 -2.61 11.34 5.10
CA ASN A 25 -2.85 10.81 3.77
C ASN A 25 -2.86 11.93 2.74
N HIS A 26 -2.35 11.63 1.55
CA HIS A 26 -2.53 12.45 0.37
C HIS A 26 -3.89 12.14 -0.28
N ASP A 27 -4.24 12.92 -1.30
CA ASP A 27 -5.42 12.66 -2.12
C ASP A 27 -5.31 11.31 -2.84
N PHE A 28 -6.46 10.70 -3.14
CA PHE A 28 -6.52 9.52 -4.00
C PHE A 28 -6.00 9.87 -5.39
N LEU A 29 -5.04 9.09 -5.89
CA LEU A 29 -4.43 9.29 -7.21
C LEU A 29 -4.98 8.22 -8.17
N PRO A 30 -5.89 8.57 -9.10
CA PRO A 30 -6.45 7.62 -10.04
C PRO A 30 -5.40 7.10 -11.01
N ILE A 31 -5.35 5.78 -11.20
CA ILE A 31 -4.46 5.11 -12.13
C ILE A 31 -5.27 4.07 -12.89
N ALA A 32 -5.48 4.32 -14.18
CA ALA A 32 -6.17 3.37 -15.04
C ALA A 32 -5.36 2.08 -15.16
N THR A 33 -6.00 0.95 -14.88
CA THR A 33 -5.49 -0.41 -15.07
C THR A 33 -4.10 -0.61 -14.46
N MET A 34 -4.00 -0.46 -13.14
CA MET A 34 -2.72 -0.67 -12.43
C MET A 34 -2.37 -2.16 -12.38
N TYR A 35 -1.09 -2.48 -12.58
CA TYR A 35 -0.59 -3.85 -12.54
C TYR A 35 0.20 -4.14 -11.27
N ALA A 36 1.08 -3.21 -10.89
CA ALA A 36 1.98 -3.37 -9.76
C ALA A 36 2.57 -2.03 -9.30
N VAL A 37 3.11 -2.03 -8.08
CA VAL A 37 3.88 -0.92 -7.52
C VAL A 37 5.16 -1.43 -6.87
N GLY A 38 6.13 -0.56 -6.63
CA GLY A 38 7.35 -0.91 -5.91
C GLY A 38 8.07 0.31 -5.37
N TYR A 39 8.53 0.24 -4.12
CA TYR A 39 9.39 1.28 -3.57
C TYR A 39 10.79 1.19 -4.15
N VAL A 40 11.34 2.35 -4.49
CA VAL A 40 12.75 2.49 -4.83
C VAL A 40 13.55 2.28 -3.54
N PRO A 41 14.59 1.41 -3.55
CA PRO A 41 15.35 1.08 -2.35
C PRO A 41 15.85 2.31 -1.60
N ASP A 42 15.77 2.26 -0.27
CA ASP A 42 16.27 3.31 0.65
C ASP A 42 15.67 4.71 0.39
N SER A 43 14.46 4.78 -0.17
CA SER A 43 13.80 6.06 -0.49
C SER A 43 12.28 6.01 -0.30
N ASP A 44 11.64 7.16 -0.45
CA ASP A 44 10.19 7.32 -0.48
C ASP A 44 9.64 7.50 -1.91
N TYR A 45 10.40 7.12 -2.94
CA TYR A 45 9.89 7.08 -4.30
C TYR A 45 9.17 5.77 -4.58
N LEU A 46 7.96 5.85 -5.13
CA LEU A 46 7.18 4.70 -5.56
C LEU A 46 7.09 4.65 -7.08
N LEU A 47 7.55 3.55 -7.67
CA LEU A 47 7.26 3.22 -9.06
C LEU A 47 5.88 2.56 -9.14
N VAL A 48 5.06 3.04 -10.06
CA VAL A 48 3.75 2.46 -10.38
C VAL A 48 3.74 2.01 -11.84
N LEU A 49 3.28 0.79 -12.07
CA LEU A 49 3.16 0.15 -13.38
C LEU A 49 1.70 -0.01 -13.73
N SER A 50 1.33 0.40 -14.94
CA SER A 50 -0.03 0.26 -15.46
C SER A 50 -0.03 0.01 -16.96
N GLU A 51 -1.20 -0.26 -17.51
CA GLU A 51 -1.42 -0.44 -18.95
C GLU A 51 -0.88 0.73 -19.80
N THR A 52 -0.83 1.93 -19.23
CA THR A 52 -0.40 3.15 -19.91
C THR A 52 1.10 3.47 -19.69
N GLY A 53 1.88 2.50 -19.22
CA GLY A 53 3.32 2.63 -18.94
C GLY A 53 3.61 2.73 -17.44
N ARG A 54 4.61 3.50 -17.05
CA ARG A 54 5.09 3.59 -15.66
C ARG A 54 5.22 5.02 -15.16
N GLY A 55 5.10 5.23 -13.86
CA GLY A 55 5.19 6.54 -13.22
C GLY A 55 5.95 6.47 -11.90
N VAL A 56 6.65 7.54 -11.55
CA VAL A 56 7.34 7.66 -10.26
C VAL A 56 6.64 8.73 -9.45
N PHE A 57 6.30 8.39 -8.21
CA PHE A 57 5.65 9.26 -7.25
C PHE A 57 6.58 9.52 -6.08
N ASP A 58 6.65 10.76 -5.63
CA ASP A 58 7.25 11.12 -4.35
C ASP A 58 6.19 10.91 -3.26
N CYS A 59 6.36 9.89 -2.42
CA CYS A 59 5.38 9.57 -1.39
C CYS A 59 5.37 10.55 -0.22
N ARG A 60 6.36 11.44 -0.10
CA ARG A 60 6.38 12.50 0.92
C ARG A 60 5.50 13.67 0.54
N THR A 61 5.40 13.98 -0.75
CA THR A 61 4.61 15.11 -1.27
C THR A 61 3.29 14.67 -1.88
N GLY A 62 3.19 13.40 -2.30
CA GLY A 62 2.07 12.87 -3.07
C GLY A 62 2.15 13.20 -4.57
N GLU A 63 3.24 13.82 -5.04
CA GLU A 63 3.36 14.27 -6.43
C GLU A 63 3.91 13.20 -7.37
N ARG A 64 3.44 13.20 -8.62
CA ARG A 64 4.04 12.40 -9.69
C ARG A 64 5.23 13.15 -10.27
N VAL A 65 6.44 12.67 -10.00
CA VAL A 65 7.72 13.29 -10.40
C VAL A 65 8.32 12.67 -11.68
N GLY A 66 7.82 11.52 -12.12
CA GLY A 66 8.27 10.86 -13.34
C GLY A 66 7.12 10.20 -14.09
N ARG A 67 7.18 10.22 -15.44
CA ARG A 67 6.19 9.54 -16.29
C ARG A 67 6.82 9.05 -17.58
N ASP A 68 6.65 7.76 -17.86
CA ASP A 68 6.99 7.11 -19.12
C ASP A 68 5.71 6.43 -19.66
N ARG A 69 5.38 6.71 -20.91
CA ARG A 69 4.18 6.20 -21.58
C ARG A 69 4.47 5.01 -22.50
N ASN A 70 5.68 4.46 -22.48
CA ASN A 70 6.01 3.27 -23.26
C ASN A 70 5.07 2.11 -22.85
N PRO A 71 4.19 1.64 -23.75
CA PRO A 71 3.25 0.57 -23.45
C PRO A 71 3.89 -0.81 -23.52
N ASN A 72 5.13 -0.93 -24.03
CA ASN A 72 5.81 -2.22 -24.18
C ASN A 72 6.43 -2.67 -22.85
N GLU A 73 5.59 -3.20 -21.95
CA GLU A 73 5.99 -3.62 -20.61
C GLU A 73 7.14 -4.62 -20.59
N HIS A 74 7.24 -5.48 -21.60
CA HIS A 74 8.29 -6.49 -21.70
C HIS A 74 9.70 -5.91 -21.83
N GLU A 75 9.85 -4.63 -22.22
CA GLU A 75 11.15 -3.97 -22.29
C GLU A 75 11.69 -3.52 -20.93
N TRP A 76 10.80 -3.34 -19.95
CA TRP A 76 11.16 -2.70 -18.67
C TRP A 76 10.60 -3.40 -17.43
N TRP A 77 9.86 -4.49 -17.58
CA TRP A 77 9.31 -5.27 -16.47
C TRP A 77 9.48 -6.77 -16.68
N ASP A 78 10.30 -7.39 -15.81
CA ASP A 78 10.37 -8.84 -15.67
C ASP A 78 9.33 -9.30 -14.64
N THR A 79 8.17 -9.74 -15.13
CA THR A 79 7.06 -10.23 -14.30
C THR A 79 7.37 -11.54 -13.57
N LYS A 80 8.37 -12.31 -14.02
CA LYS A 80 8.77 -13.57 -13.36
C LYS A 80 9.66 -13.29 -12.16
N CYS A 81 10.59 -12.35 -12.31
CA CYS A 81 11.47 -11.92 -11.23
C CYS A 81 10.83 -10.85 -10.34
N LEU A 82 9.68 -10.30 -10.74
CA LEU A 82 9.00 -9.18 -10.08
C LEU A 82 9.91 -7.95 -9.96
N ILE A 83 10.62 -7.62 -11.05
CA ILE A 83 11.56 -6.49 -11.09
C ILE A 83 11.23 -5.61 -12.29
N ALA A 84 11.06 -4.33 -12.06
CA ALA A 84 10.93 -3.32 -13.10
C ALA A 84 12.09 -2.33 -13.07
N GLN A 85 12.48 -1.85 -14.25
CA GLN A 85 13.44 -0.77 -14.36
C GLN A 85 12.79 0.55 -13.94
N GLY A 86 13.53 1.41 -13.25
CA GLY A 86 13.11 2.76 -12.94
C GLY A 86 13.07 3.68 -14.17
N ILE A 87 12.50 4.87 -13.98
CA ILE A 87 12.55 6.02 -14.89
C ILE A 87 13.05 7.23 -14.10
N PRO A 88 13.48 8.33 -14.75
CA PRO A 88 13.84 9.54 -14.01
C PRO A 88 12.76 9.94 -12.99
N PRO A 89 13.15 10.28 -11.74
CA PRO A 89 14.52 10.53 -11.28
C PRO A 89 15.33 9.27 -10.87
N VAL A 90 14.76 8.08 -10.93
CA VAL A 90 15.34 6.81 -10.43
C VAL A 90 15.73 5.83 -11.54
N ALA A 91 16.10 6.34 -12.72
CA ALA A 91 16.31 5.55 -13.94
C ALA A 91 17.34 4.40 -13.81
N ASN A 92 18.29 4.52 -12.87
CA ASN A 92 19.36 3.54 -12.65
C ASN A 92 18.99 2.44 -11.63
N GLN A 93 17.76 2.45 -11.13
CA GLN A 93 17.31 1.50 -10.09
C GLN A 93 16.52 0.35 -10.70
N SER A 94 16.77 -0.86 -10.20
CA SER A 94 15.92 -2.03 -10.43
C SER A 94 15.03 -2.22 -9.21
N ILE A 95 13.72 -2.14 -9.42
CA ILE A 95 12.74 -1.97 -8.36
C ILE A 95 11.92 -3.24 -8.24
N ARG A 96 11.85 -3.82 -7.03
CA ARG A 96 11.00 -4.98 -6.76
C ARG A 96 9.54 -4.55 -6.77
N THR A 97 8.72 -5.29 -7.49
CA THR A 97 7.32 -4.96 -7.72
C THR A 97 6.39 -5.91 -6.95
N VAL A 98 5.25 -5.39 -6.52
CA VAL A 98 4.13 -6.13 -5.94
C VAL A 98 2.84 -5.80 -6.67
N GLY A 99 2.00 -6.80 -6.94
CA GLY A 99 0.71 -6.62 -7.59
C GLY A 99 0.17 -7.91 -8.17
N HIS A 100 -0.34 -7.85 -9.41
CA HIS A 100 -1.02 -8.98 -10.07
C HIS A 100 -0.18 -10.28 -10.13
N TYR A 101 1.14 -10.16 -10.26
CA TYR A 101 2.05 -11.31 -10.37
C TYR A 101 2.63 -11.77 -9.02
N GLY A 102 2.18 -11.19 -7.90
CA GLY A 102 2.61 -11.53 -6.55
C GLY A 102 3.55 -10.50 -5.94
N GLY A 103 4.39 -10.93 -5.00
CA GLY A 103 5.32 -10.08 -4.25
C GLY A 103 4.78 -9.61 -2.89
N GLY A 104 5.48 -8.66 -2.28
CA GLY A 104 5.09 -8.09 -0.99
C GLY A 104 5.89 -6.85 -0.64
N LEU A 105 5.26 -5.94 0.11
CA LEU A 105 5.93 -4.80 0.73
C LEU A 105 6.07 -5.01 2.23
N LYS A 106 6.99 -4.27 2.83
CA LYS A 106 7.21 -4.21 4.28
C LYS A 106 5.91 -3.87 4.99
N LYS A 107 5.52 -4.69 5.98
CA LYS A 107 4.26 -4.52 6.74
C LYS A 107 4.43 -3.88 8.10
N PHE A 108 5.67 -3.76 8.57
CA PHE A 108 6.03 -3.25 9.89
C PHE A 108 7.10 -2.19 9.72
N ALA A 109 6.88 -1.00 10.25
CA ALA A 109 7.89 0.02 10.45
C ALA A 109 8.71 -0.26 11.71
N ALA A 110 9.89 0.36 11.84
CA ALA A 110 10.78 0.18 12.98
C ALA A 110 10.18 0.59 14.33
N ASP A 111 9.20 1.51 14.33
CA ASP A 111 8.56 2.06 15.52
C ASP A 111 7.16 1.48 15.79
N LEU A 112 7.00 0.18 15.48
CA LEU A 112 5.83 -0.66 15.75
C LEU A 112 4.57 -0.35 14.92
N TRP A 113 4.58 0.68 14.08
CA TRP A 113 3.51 0.85 13.09
C TRP A 113 3.45 -0.34 12.16
N HIS A 114 2.26 -0.87 11.95
CA HIS A 114 2.04 -1.99 11.06
C HIS A 114 0.70 -1.91 10.36
N LEU A 115 0.65 -2.54 9.18
CA LEU A 115 -0.53 -2.58 8.34
C LEU A 115 -1.09 -4.00 8.29
N GLU A 116 -2.39 -4.11 8.55
CA GLU A 116 -3.15 -5.35 8.44
C GLU A 116 -4.24 -5.24 7.38
N ARG A 117 -4.41 -6.32 6.62
CA ARG A 117 -5.56 -6.48 5.73
C ARG A 117 -6.61 -7.31 6.46
N ILE A 118 -7.81 -6.76 6.56
CA ILE A 118 -8.96 -7.41 7.19
C ILE A 118 -10.05 -7.65 6.15
N ALA A 119 -10.75 -8.78 6.23
CA ALA A 119 -11.82 -9.12 5.30
C ALA A 119 -13.03 -9.73 6.05
N PRO A 120 -13.67 -8.95 6.95
CA PRO A 120 -14.80 -9.47 7.74
C PRO A 120 -15.98 -9.90 6.85
N TYR A 121 -16.10 -9.29 5.66
CA TYR A 121 -17.13 -9.60 4.66
C TYR A 121 -16.49 -9.81 3.29
N TRP A 122 -15.79 -10.92 3.07
CA TRP A 122 -15.20 -11.21 1.77
C TRP A 122 -16.25 -11.06 0.64
N PRO A 123 -15.93 -10.41 -0.50
CA PRO A 123 -14.60 -9.93 -0.94
C PRO A 123 -14.25 -8.49 -0.52
N LEU A 124 -14.95 -7.90 0.46
CA LEU A 124 -14.69 -6.54 0.93
C LEU A 124 -13.55 -6.53 1.95
N GLU A 125 -12.45 -5.89 1.55
CA GLU A 125 -11.18 -5.96 2.29
C GLU A 125 -10.71 -4.58 2.71
N SER A 126 -10.51 -4.33 4.00
CA SER A 126 -10.02 -3.04 4.49
C SER A 126 -8.56 -3.11 4.88
N ILE A 127 -7.89 -1.95 4.92
CA ILE A 127 -6.57 -1.83 5.53
C ILE A 127 -6.70 -1.12 6.88
N VAL A 128 -6.07 -1.73 7.87
CA VAL A 128 -5.94 -1.25 9.23
C VAL A 128 -4.50 -0.85 9.49
N LEU A 129 -4.31 0.33 10.07
CA LEU A 129 -3.04 0.81 10.59
C LEU A 129 -3.08 0.73 12.12
N SER A 130 -2.06 0.13 12.71
CA SER A 130 -1.95 -0.05 14.15
C SER A 130 -0.54 0.24 14.62
N GLN A 131 -0.41 0.78 15.83
CA GLN A 131 0.88 0.85 16.55
C GLN A 131 0.88 -0.07 17.77
N SER A 132 -0.11 -0.96 17.89
CA SER A 132 -0.27 -1.78 19.07
C SER A 132 0.92 -2.72 19.26
N SER A 133 1.44 -2.74 20.49
CA SER A 133 2.43 -3.72 20.92
C SER A 133 1.78 -5.02 21.45
N ARG A 134 0.45 -5.06 21.51
CA ARG A 134 -0.32 -6.20 22.01
C ARG A 134 -0.48 -7.26 20.92
N GLY A 135 -0.92 -8.45 21.34
CA GLY A 135 -1.16 -9.56 20.42
C GLY A 135 -2.17 -9.15 19.34
N ARG A 136 -1.84 -9.42 18.08
CA ARG A 136 -2.74 -9.17 16.95
C ARG A 136 -4.12 -9.80 17.22
N TRP A 137 -5.19 -9.07 16.91
CA TRP A 137 -6.58 -9.50 17.14
C TRP A 137 -6.98 -9.63 18.62
N SER A 138 -6.28 -8.99 19.54
CA SER A 138 -6.77 -8.78 20.91
C SER A 138 -7.74 -7.60 20.97
N ALA A 139 -8.49 -7.46 22.07
CA ALA A 139 -9.38 -6.31 22.24
C ALA A 139 -8.58 -5.00 22.22
N GLU A 140 -7.43 -5.00 22.89
CA GLU A 140 -6.50 -3.89 22.93
C GLU A 140 -5.95 -3.55 21.55
N TRP A 141 -5.68 -4.57 20.71
CA TRP A 141 -5.28 -4.34 19.32
C TRP A 141 -6.36 -3.59 18.56
N PHE A 142 -7.63 -3.97 18.68
CA PHE A 142 -8.73 -3.26 18.01
C PHE A 142 -8.89 -1.82 18.52
N ASP A 143 -8.75 -1.60 19.83
CA ASP A 143 -8.83 -0.27 20.46
C ASP A 143 -7.69 0.67 20.00
N GLU A 144 -6.52 0.12 19.71
CA GLU A 144 -5.32 0.84 19.25
C GLU A 144 -5.15 0.84 17.72
N SER A 145 -6.19 0.44 16.97
CA SER A 145 -6.13 0.26 15.52
C SER A 145 -7.10 1.15 14.76
N TYR A 146 -6.67 1.55 13.56
CA TYR A 146 -7.36 2.51 12.73
C TYR A 146 -7.65 1.91 11.36
N LYS A 147 -8.92 1.72 11.02
CA LYS A 147 -9.31 1.37 9.65
C LYS A 147 -9.19 2.61 8.76
N ILE A 148 -8.08 2.68 8.05
CA ILE A 148 -7.69 3.86 7.25
C ILE A 148 -8.13 3.77 5.79
N PHE A 149 -8.49 2.58 5.33
CA PHE A 149 -9.03 2.35 3.99
C PHE A 149 -10.30 1.49 4.07
N PRO A 150 -11.47 2.05 3.75
CA PRO A 150 -12.68 1.28 3.58
C PRO A 150 -12.73 0.79 2.14
N ASN A 151 -12.70 -0.52 1.93
CA ASN A 151 -13.06 -1.01 0.61
C ASN A 151 -14.58 -1.11 0.51
N GLY A 152 -15.15 -0.23 -0.29
CA GLY A 152 -16.52 -0.28 -0.77
C GLY A 152 -16.54 -0.53 -2.28
N ASP A 153 -17.54 -1.27 -2.74
CA ASP A 153 -17.92 -1.50 -4.14
C ASP A 153 -16.83 -1.99 -5.11
N GLY A 154 -15.97 -2.92 -4.67
CA GLY A 154 -15.32 -3.88 -5.56
C GLY A 154 -13.93 -3.51 -6.09
N ASP A 155 -13.27 -2.48 -5.56
CA ASP A 155 -11.88 -2.20 -5.90
C ASP A 155 -10.93 -3.18 -5.18
N SER A 156 -10.10 -3.90 -5.93
CA SER A 156 -9.22 -4.91 -5.36
C SER A 156 -7.92 -4.29 -4.85
N ILE A 157 -7.56 -4.58 -3.60
CA ILE A 157 -6.26 -4.18 -3.04
C ILE A 157 -5.18 -5.08 -3.66
N LEU A 158 -4.34 -4.47 -4.49
CA LEU A 158 -3.20 -5.13 -5.15
C LEU A 158 -1.97 -5.18 -4.26
N ALA A 159 -1.72 -4.10 -3.52
CA ALA A 159 -0.56 -3.98 -2.65
C ALA A 159 -0.82 -3.00 -1.51
N TYR A 160 -0.06 -3.16 -0.42
CA TYR A 160 0.03 -2.16 0.63
C TYR A 160 1.34 -2.36 1.41
N GLY A 161 1.91 -1.31 1.99
CA GLY A 161 3.11 -1.45 2.81
C GLY A 161 3.97 -0.19 2.85
N PHE A 162 4.95 -0.22 3.76
CA PHE A 162 5.87 0.87 4.06
C PHE A 162 7.03 0.93 3.05
N SER A 163 7.58 2.13 2.91
CA SER A 163 8.91 2.35 2.33
C SER A 163 10.01 1.82 3.24
N ASP A 164 11.23 1.71 2.71
CA ASP A 164 12.39 1.32 3.51
C ASP A 164 12.75 2.35 4.59
N THR A 165 12.43 3.62 4.35
CA THR A 165 12.69 4.74 5.26
C THR A 165 11.69 4.83 6.41
N ASP A 166 10.62 4.03 6.38
CA ASP A 166 9.48 4.10 7.30
C ASP A 166 8.79 5.47 7.37
N LYS A 167 9.00 6.32 6.36
CA LYS A 167 8.43 7.68 6.31
C LYS A 167 7.21 7.78 5.41
N SER A 168 6.94 6.75 4.62
CA SER A 168 5.73 6.63 3.83
C SER A 168 5.22 5.19 3.79
N PHE A 169 3.94 5.05 3.45
CA PHE A 169 3.38 3.79 3.00
C PHE A 169 2.33 4.02 1.92
N VAL A 170 2.06 2.97 1.14
CA VAL A 170 1.05 2.99 0.07
C VAL A 170 -0.05 1.99 0.36
N ILE A 171 -1.27 2.32 -0.08
CA ILE A 171 -2.34 1.35 -0.36
C ILE A 171 -2.65 1.46 -1.85
N ALA A 172 -2.38 0.39 -2.59
CA ALA A 172 -2.49 0.33 -4.03
C ALA A 172 -3.67 -0.57 -4.41
N CYS A 173 -4.63 0.00 -5.13
CA CYS A 173 -5.85 -0.66 -5.56
C CYS A 173 -5.93 -0.68 -7.10
N SER A 174 -6.77 -1.54 -7.67
CA SER A 174 -6.85 -1.67 -9.14
C SER A 174 -7.17 -0.35 -9.86
N SER A 175 -7.85 0.60 -9.18
CA SER A 175 -8.22 1.90 -9.73
C SER A 175 -7.25 3.06 -9.41
N GLY A 176 -6.25 2.85 -8.55
CA GLY A 176 -5.36 3.94 -8.12
C GLY A 176 -4.56 3.66 -6.85
N ILE A 177 -3.94 4.71 -6.31
CA ILE A 177 -3.12 4.63 -5.10
C ILE A 177 -3.55 5.67 -4.07
N LEU A 178 -3.39 5.30 -2.80
CA LEU A 178 -3.38 6.21 -1.66
C LEU A 178 -2.00 6.20 -1.05
N LEU A 179 -1.43 7.39 -0.90
CA LEU A 179 -0.12 7.60 -0.30
C LEU A 179 -0.30 8.18 1.10
N TYR A 180 0.48 7.68 2.03
CA TYR A 180 0.53 8.17 3.40
C TYR A 180 1.96 8.53 3.73
N SER A 181 2.14 9.63 4.43
CA SER A 181 3.44 10.09 4.89
C SER A 181 3.37 10.69 6.28
N ARG A 182 4.51 10.67 6.96
CA ARG A 182 4.74 11.34 8.24
C ARG A 182 5.99 12.20 8.14
N LEU A 183 6.20 13.15 9.05
CA LEU A 183 7.38 14.01 9.02
C LEU A 183 8.68 13.25 9.29
#